data_AF-A0A8H6VQH4-F1
#
_entry.id   AF-A0A8H6VQH4-F1
#
_cell.length_a   1.000
_cell.length_b   1.000
_cell.length_c   1.000
_cell.angle_alpha   90.00
_cell.angle_beta   90.00
_cell.angle_gamma   90.00
#
_symmetry.space_group_name_H-M   'P 1'
#
loop_
_entity.id
_entity.type
_entity.pdbx_description
1 polymer ?
#
loop_
_entity_poly.entity_id
_entity_poly.type
_entity_poly.pdbx_seq_one_letter_code
_entity_poly.pdbx_strand_id
1 'polypeptide(L)'
;MQHAGSAGTQTPLPEDVRTGLIAISVAAILSAVSGGGPLAYLSYRMITWKHRGYARINQYVALLLNLILADVQQAIGFSISTQWLQKDGIFALTPTCWAQGWILNAGDAGIALFTLALAVHLFADVVFDRR
;
A
#
# COMPACT_ATOMS: atom_id res chain seq x y z
N MET A 1 -7.79 -33.92 -11.17
CA MET A 1 -6.49 -34.60 -11.00
C MET A 1 -5.47 -33.52 -10.63
N GLN A 2 -5.23 -33.31 -9.32
CA GLN A 2 -4.28 -32.32 -8.81
C GLN A 2 -2.94 -33.04 -8.63
N HIS A 3 -1.97 -32.75 -9.50
CA HIS A 3 -0.61 -33.27 -9.37
C HIS A 3 0.15 -32.47 -8.30
N ALA A 4 0.78 -33.22 -7.41
CA ALA A 4 1.66 -32.74 -6.36
C ALA A 4 2.83 -31.91 -6.91
N GLY A 5 2.92 -30.65 -6.50
CA GLY A 5 4.11 -29.81 -6.60
C GLY A 5 4.53 -29.39 -5.19
N SER A 6 5.81 -29.57 -4.86
CA SER A 6 6.42 -29.31 -3.55
C SER A 6 5.84 -28.10 -2.81
N ALA A 7 5.52 -28.30 -1.53
CA ALA A 7 4.94 -27.34 -0.59
C ALA A 7 5.37 -25.88 -0.85
N GLY A 8 4.53 -25.14 -1.59
CA GLY A 8 4.61 -23.68 -1.72
C GLY A 8 4.94 -23.10 -3.10
N THR A 9 5.39 -23.89 -4.08
CA THR A 9 5.71 -23.34 -5.43
C THR A 9 4.68 -23.80 -6.46
N GLN A 10 4.02 -22.84 -7.12
CA GLN A 10 3.02 -23.09 -8.17
C GLN A 10 3.60 -22.73 -9.54
N THR A 11 3.94 -23.76 -10.32
CA THR A 11 4.48 -23.67 -11.68
C THR A 11 3.91 -24.82 -12.52
N PRO A 12 3.35 -24.57 -13.71
CA PRO A 12 3.07 -23.27 -14.33
C PRO A 12 1.91 -22.52 -13.64
N LEU A 13 1.82 -21.20 -13.82
CA LEU A 13 0.69 -20.39 -13.33
C LEU A 13 -0.63 -20.85 -13.97
N PRO A 14 -1.67 -21.19 -13.19
CA PRO A 14 -3.02 -21.38 -13.71
C PRO A 14 -3.52 -20.09 -14.42
N GLU A 15 -4.23 -20.24 -15.53
CA GLU A 15 -4.69 -19.09 -16.34
C GLU A 15 -5.57 -18.10 -15.55
N ASP A 16 -6.39 -18.62 -14.63
CA ASP A 16 -7.26 -17.80 -13.77
C ASP A 16 -6.42 -16.87 -12.88
N VAL A 17 -5.36 -17.41 -12.26
CA VAL A 17 -4.45 -16.66 -11.39
C VAL A 17 -3.64 -15.67 -12.20
N ARG A 18 -3.20 -16.06 -13.41
CA ARG A 18 -2.42 -15.21 -14.32
C ARG A 18 -3.20 -13.96 -14.71
N THR A 19 -4.47 -14.12 -15.09
CA THR A 19 -5.35 -13.01 -15.49
C THR A 19 -5.60 -12.06 -14.34
N GLY A 20 -5.88 -12.60 -13.14
CA GLY A 20 -6.03 -11.80 -11.92
C GLY A 20 -4.75 -11.02 -11.56
N LEU A 21 -3.59 -11.66 -11.65
CA LEU A 21 -2.29 -11.02 -11.36
C LEU A 21 -1.99 -9.88 -12.33
N ILE A 22 -2.30 -10.03 -13.62
CA ILE A 22 -2.13 -8.96 -14.61
C ILE A 22 -2.99 -7.76 -14.23
N ALA A 23 -4.29 -7.98 -13.96
CA ALA A 23 -5.23 -6.91 -13.62
C ALA A 23 -4.77 -6.14 -12.37
N ILE A 24 -4.43 -6.86 -11.29
CA ILE A 24 -4.01 -6.26 -10.02
C ILE A 24 -2.68 -5.52 -10.19
N SER A 25 -1.72 -6.09 -10.94
CA SER A 25 -0.40 -5.47 -11.14
C SER A 25 -0.51 -4.14 -11.91
N VAL A 26 -1.34 -4.09 -12.96
CA VAL A 26 -1.57 -2.85 -13.73
C VAL A 26 -2.25 -1.80 -12.87
N ALA A 27 -3.31 -2.18 -12.13
CA ALA A 27 -4.01 -1.28 -11.22
C ALA A 27 -3.08 -0.73 -10.13
N ALA A 28 -2.20 -1.57 -9.58
CA ALA A 28 -1.24 -1.18 -8.56
C ALA A 28 -0.20 -0.18 -9.08
N ILE A 29 0.32 -0.38 -10.29
CA ILE A 29 1.28 0.56 -10.90
C ILE A 29 0.61 1.94 -11.12
N LEU A 30 -0.61 1.95 -11.64
CA LEU A 30 -1.37 3.19 -11.84
C LEU A 30 -1.65 3.90 -10.51
N SER A 31 -2.04 3.15 -9.48
CA SER A 31 -2.26 3.66 -8.13
C SER A 31 -0.98 4.22 -7.52
N ALA A 32 0.15 3.51 -7.61
CA ALA A 32 1.43 3.97 -7.08
C ALA A 32 1.89 5.29 -7.74
N VAL A 33 1.71 5.41 -9.06
CA VAL A 33 2.02 6.65 -9.80
C VAL A 33 1.11 7.79 -9.36
N SER A 34 -0.19 7.54 -9.21
CA SER A 34 -1.16 8.55 -8.79
C SER A 34 -0.94 9.00 -7.33
N GLY A 35 -0.68 8.06 -6.41
CA GLY A 35 -0.46 8.32 -4.98
C GLY A 35 0.89 8.96 -4.67
N GLY A 36 1.91 8.72 -5.49
CA GLY A 36 3.25 9.30 -5.33
C GLY A 36 3.27 10.82 -5.40
N GLY A 37 2.44 11.44 -6.25
CA GLY A 37 2.33 12.89 -6.39
C GLY A 37 1.86 13.59 -5.11
N PRO A 38 0.66 13.26 -4.58
CA PRO A 38 0.16 13.75 -3.30
C PRO A 38 1.11 13.45 -2.14
N LEU A 39 1.71 12.24 -2.10
CA LEU A 39 2.68 11.87 -1.07
C LEU A 39 3.89 12.82 -1.06
N ALA A 40 4.50 13.06 -2.24
CA ALA A 40 5.64 13.97 -2.38
C ALA A 40 5.26 15.42 -2.04
N TYR A 41 4.11 15.89 -2.55
CA TYR A 41 3.63 17.25 -2.31
C TYR A 41 3.36 17.51 -0.82
N LEU A 42 2.62 16.62 -0.15
CA LEU A 42 2.30 16.76 1.27
C LEU A 42 3.54 16.60 2.14
N SER A 43 4.44 15.66 1.81
CA SER A 43 5.73 15.51 2.49
C SER A 43 6.58 16.77 2.38
N TYR A 44 6.72 17.33 1.17
CA TYR A 44 7.45 18.58 0.93
C TYR A 44 6.85 19.74 1.74
N ARG A 45 5.53 19.89 1.70
CA ARG A 45 4.82 20.95 2.44
C ARG A 45 5.00 20.80 3.95
N MET A 46 4.94 19.57 4.47
CA MET A 46 5.15 19.27 5.89
C MET A 46 6.58 19.60 6.34
N ILE A 47 7.57 19.18 5.56
CA ILE A 47 8.99 19.44 5.85
C ILE A 47 9.25 20.95 5.83
N THR A 48 8.80 21.65 4.79
CA THR A 48 8.98 23.10 4.67
C THR A 48 8.29 23.89 5.80
N TRP A 49 7.10 23.48 6.24
CA TRP A 49 6.41 24.10 7.39
C TRP A 49 7.13 23.86 8.71
N LYS A 50 7.62 22.65 8.95
CA LYS A 50 8.45 22.32 10.11
C LYS A 50 9.73 23.16 10.12
N HIS A 51 10.40 23.31 8.98
CA HIS A 51 11.60 24.13 8.86
C HIS A 51 11.36 25.63 9.05
N ARG A 52 10.17 26.13 8.71
CA ARG A 52 9.79 27.55 8.89
C ARG A 52 9.33 27.90 10.31
N GLY A 53 9.42 26.97 11.27
CA GLY A 53 9.08 27.23 12.68
C GLY A 53 7.57 27.27 12.99
N TYR A 54 6.71 26.93 12.03
CA TYR A 54 5.27 26.76 12.26
C TYR A 54 5.03 25.40 12.95
N ALA A 55 5.32 25.32 14.24
CA ALA A 55 5.35 24.08 15.02
C ALA A 55 3.96 23.44 15.30
N ARG A 56 2.87 23.97 14.73
CA ARG A 56 1.55 23.32 14.78
C ARG A 56 1.27 22.59 13.48
N ILE A 57 1.81 21.38 13.39
CA ILE A 57 1.38 20.41 12.39
C ILE A 57 -0.05 20.00 12.74
N ASN A 58 -0.98 20.20 11.80
CA ASN A 58 -2.36 19.77 12.00
C ASN A 58 -2.42 18.23 12.03
N GLN A 59 -3.01 17.66 13.09
CA GLN A 59 -3.11 16.21 13.30
C GLN A 59 -3.77 15.52 12.10
N TYR A 60 -4.78 16.16 11.51
CA TYR A 60 -5.43 15.71 10.27
C TYR A 60 -4.44 15.49 9.12
N VAL A 61 -3.51 16.43 8.90
CA VAL A 61 -2.53 16.35 7.79
C VAL A 61 -1.51 15.24 8.06
N ALA A 62 -1.10 15.05 9.31
CA ALA A 62 -0.21 13.95 9.68
C ALA A 62 -0.87 12.57 9.49
N LEU A 63 -2.15 12.43 9.86
CA LEU A 63 -2.93 11.20 9.63
C LEU A 63 -3.09 10.93 8.13
N LEU A 64 -3.45 11.95 7.35
CA LEU A 64 -3.59 11.84 5.89
C LEU A 64 -2.27 11.45 5.21
N LEU A 65 -1.14 12.00 5.67
CA LEU A 65 0.17 11.66 5.13
C LEU A 65 0.52 10.18 5.38
N ASN A 66 0.29 9.67 6.60
CA ASN A 66 0.53 8.27 6.93
C ASN A 66 -0.41 7.33 6.17
N LEU A 67 -1.67 7.73 5.96
CA LEU A 67 -2.62 6.98 5.13
C LEU A 67 -2.13 6.84 3.68
N ILE A 68 -1.73 7.94 3.04
CA ILE A 68 -1.22 7.93 1.66
C ILE A 68 0.10 7.15 1.58
N LEU A 69 0.95 7.24 2.59
CA LEU A 69 2.19 6.46 2.65
C LEU A 69 1.89 4.94 2.69
N ALA A 70 0.91 4.52 3.50
CA ALA A 70 0.49 3.12 3.58
C ALA A 70 -0.14 2.62 2.26
N ASP A 71 -0.91 3.47 1.56
CA ASP A 71 -1.48 3.17 0.24
C ASP A 71 -0.40 2.97 -0.83
N VAL A 72 0.58 3.87 -0.90
CA VAL A 72 1.74 3.71 -1.81
C VAL A 72 2.55 2.47 -1.45
N GLN A 73 2.75 2.18 -0.16
CA GLN A 73 3.41 0.97 0.30
C GLN A 73 2.68 -0.29 -0.18
N GLN A 74 1.35 -0.36 -0.02
CA GLN A 74 0.54 -1.48 -0.50
C GLN A 74 0.63 -1.64 -2.03
N ALA A 75 0.53 -0.54 -2.78
CA ALA A 75 0.63 -0.56 -4.24
C ALA A 75 2.00 -1.07 -4.75
N ILE A 76 3.09 -0.74 -4.04
CA ILE A 76 4.43 -1.30 -4.32
C ILE A 76 4.42 -2.83 -4.11
N GLY A 77 3.80 -3.31 -3.02
CA GLY A 77 3.67 -4.74 -2.75
C GLY A 77 2.94 -5.49 -3.87
N PHE A 78 1.85 -4.92 -4.39
CA PHE A 78 1.11 -5.53 -5.51
C PHE A 78 1.90 -5.49 -6.82
N SER A 79 2.70 -4.44 -7.05
CA SER A 79 3.53 -4.29 -8.25
C SER A 79 4.65 -5.35 -8.37
N ILE A 80 5.12 -5.90 -7.25
CA ILE A 80 6.07 -7.03 -7.22
C ILE A 80 5.49 -8.27 -7.94
N SER A 81 4.16 -8.37 -8.05
CA SER A 81 3.50 -9.51 -8.70
C SER A 81 3.81 -9.65 -10.19
N THR A 82 4.31 -8.59 -10.83
CA THR A 82 4.85 -8.62 -12.19
C THR A 82 6.01 -9.61 -12.35
N GLN A 83 6.81 -9.83 -11.30
CA GLN A 83 7.90 -10.81 -11.35
C GLN A 83 7.39 -12.26 -11.45
N TRP A 84 6.23 -12.56 -10.85
CA TRP A 84 5.63 -13.89 -10.96
C TRP A 84 5.07 -14.14 -12.35
N LEU A 85 4.56 -13.09 -13.02
CA LEU A 85 4.12 -13.14 -14.42
C LEU A 85 5.29 -13.38 -15.38
N GLN A 86 6.45 -12.77 -15.12
CA GLN A 86 7.64 -12.96 -15.96
C GLN A 86 8.25 -14.35 -15.82
N LYS A 87 8.18 -14.94 -14.63
CA LYS A 87 8.74 -16.27 -14.35
C LYS A 87 7.73 -17.41 -14.53
N ASP A 88 6.50 -17.09 -14.94
CA ASP A 88 5.35 -18.01 -15.03
C ASP A 88 5.23 -18.97 -13.83
N GLY A 89 5.57 -18.46 -12.64
CA GLY A 89 5.55 -19.22 -11.39
C GLY A 89 5.50 -18.34 -10.14
N ILE A 90 4.82 -18.80 -9.09
CA ILE A 90 4.94 -18.23 -7.73
C ILE A 90 5.89 -19.13 -6.94
N PHE A 91 6.99 -18.58 -6.45
CA PHE A 91 8.03 -19.31 -5.73
C PHE A 91 8.00 -18.97 -4.23
N ALA A 92 7.52 -19.90 -3.41
CA ALA A 92 7.57 -19.77 -1.95
C ALA A 92 9.00 -19.85 -1.41
N LEU A 93 9.20 -19.37 -0.18
CA LEU A 93 10.50 -19.28 0.52
C LEU A 93 11.55 -18.41 -0.17
N THR A 94 11.14 -17.54 -1.10
CA THR A 94 12.02 -16.53 -1.68
C THR A 94 11.96 -15.22 -0.90
N PRO A 95 13.05 -14.44 -0.85
CA PRO A 95 13.04 -13.13 -0.21
C PRO A 95 12.04 -12.17 -0.88
N THR A 96 11.75 -12.36 -2.17
CA THR A 96 10.71 -11.61 -2.90
C THR A 96 9.31 -11.94 -2.41
N CYS A 97 9.00 -13.22 -2.16
CA CYS A 97 7.73 -13.65 -1.55
C CYS A 97 7.56 -13.09 -0.15
N TRP A 98 8.61 -13.16 0.68
CA TRP A 98 8.58 -12.60 2.03
C TRP A 98 8.40 -11.07 2.03
N ALA A 99 9.18 -10.35 1.22
CA ALA A 99 9.10 -8.90 1.13
C ALA A 99 7.72 -8.44 0.61
N GLN A 100 7.18 -9.12 -0.40
CA GLN A 100 5.83 -8.84 -0.90
C GLN A 100 4.77 -9.05 0.19
N GLY A 101 4.83 -10.18 0.90
CA GLY A 101 3.88 -10.49 1.97
C GLY A 101 3.93 -9.46 3.11
N TRP A 102 5.14 -9.03 3.49
CA TRP A 102 5.34 -7.99 4.49
C TRP A 102 4.77 -6.64 4.03
N ILE A 103 5.14 -6.19 2.83
CA ILE A 103 4.75 -4.89 2.29
C ILE A 103 3.22 -4.80 2.13
N LEU A 104 2.60 -5.85 1.59
CA LEU A 104 1.15 -5.91 1.38
C LEU A 104 0.38 -5.85 2.70
N ASN A 105 0.70 -6.74 3.66
CA ASN A 105 -0.03 -6.78 4.93
C ASN A 105 0.20 -5.52 5.76
N ALA A 106 1.42 -4.99 5.78
CA ALA A 106 1.72 -3.76 6.52
C ALA A 106 1.00 -2.55 5.90
N GLY A 107 0.91 -2.49 4.57
CA GLY A 107 0.14 -1.47 3.86
C GLY A 107 -1.34 -1.54 4.19
N ASP A 108 -1.96 -2.71 4.03
CA ASP A 108 -3.41 -2.93 4.24
C ASP A 108 -3.83 -2.62 5.68
N ALA A 109 -3.09 -3.14 6.66
CA ALA A 109 -3.31 -2.83 8.07
C ALA A 109 -3.12 -1.33 8.37
N GLY A 110 -2.10 -0.71 7.78
CA GLY A 110 -1.84 0.73 7.94
C GLY A 110 -3.01 1.57 7.42
N ILE A 111 -3.49 1.29 6.21
CA ILE A 111 -4.63 1.99 5.60
C ILE A 111 -5.87 1.89 6.48
N ALA A 112 -6.19 0.68 6.98
CA ALA A 112 -7.34 0.48 7.85
C ALA A 112 -7.23 1.29 9.15
N LEU A 113 -6.08 1.26 9.82
CA LEU A 113 -5.85 1.98 11.09
C LEU A 113 -5.87 3.50 10.92
N PHE A 114 -5.19 4.02 9.90
CA PHE A 114 -5.16 5.48 9.67
C PHE A 114 -6.51 6.00 9.17
N THR A 115 -7.25 5.23 8.38
CA THR A 115 -8.62 5.58 7.98
C THR A 115 -9.55 5.62 9.18
N LEU A 116 -9.46 4.64 10.09
CA LEU A 116 -10.23 4.63 11.33
C LEU A 116 -9.90 5.85 12.20
N ALA A 117 -8.62 6.15 12.38
CA ALA A 117 -8.19 7.32 13.15
C ALA A 117 -8.68 8.64 12.53
N LEU A 118 -8.64 8.75 11.20
CA LEU A 118 -9.17 9.90 10.47
C LEU A 118 -10.68 10.04 10.68
N ALA A 119 -11.43 8.93 10.59
CA ALA A 119 -12.88 8.92 10.81
C ALA A 119 -13.24 9.35 12.25
N VAL A 120 -12.52 8.85 13.26
CA VAL A 120 -12.71 9.26 14.66
C VAL A 120 -12.39 10.74 14.85
N HIS A 121 -11.31 11.23 14.25
CA HIS A 121 -10.93 12.63 14.32
C HIS A 121 -12.00 13.55 13.71
N LEU A 122 -12.48 13.23 12.50
CA LEU A 122 -13.54 13.98 11.83
C LEU A 122 -14.87 13.91 12.59
N PHE A 123 -15.24 12.74 13.11
CA PHE A 123 -16.44 12.59 13.93
C PHE A 123 -16.38 13.45 15.19
N ALA A 124 -15.24 13.42 15.90
CA ALA A 124 -15.05 14.24 17.09
C ALA A 124 -15.08 15.74 16.77
N ASP A 125 -14.50 16.15 15.64
CA ASP A 125 -14.52 17.54 15.19
C ASP A 125 -15.96 18.02 14.92
N VAL A 126 -16.76 17.22 14.22
CA VAL A 126 -18.15 17.53 13.88
C VAL A 126 -19.08 17.52 15.11
N VAL A 127 -18.95 16.53 16.00
CA VAL A 127 -19.87 16.35 17.13
C VAL A 127 -19.56 17.28 18.29
N PHE A 128 -18.27 17.52 18.55
CA PHE A 128 -17.84 18.36 19.67
C PHE A 128 -17.54 19.81 19.25
N ASP A 129 -17.76 20.17 17.97
CA ASP A 129 -17.53 21.50 17.38
C ASP A 129 -16.19 22.12 17.80
N ARG A 130 -15.11 21.33 17.72
CA ARG A 130 -13.75 21.77 18.09
C ARG A 130 -13.07 22.52 16.93
N ARG A 131 -13.68 23.59 16.44
CA ARG A 131 -13.06 24.49 15.44
C ARG A 131 -11.80 25.19 15.96
#